data_AF-A0A5J4QG47-F1
#
_entry.id   AF-A0A5J4QG47-F1
#
_cell.length_a   1.000
_cell.length_b   1.000
_cell.length_c   1.000
_cell.angle_alpha   90.00
_cell.angle_beta   90.00
_cell.angle_gamma   90.00
#
_symmetry.space_group_name_H-M   'P 1'
#
loop_
_entity.id
_entity.type
_entity.pdbx_description
1 polymer ?
#
loop_
_entity_poly.entity_id
_entity_poly.type
_entity_poly.pdbx_seq_one_letter_code
_entity_poly.pdbx_strand_id
1 'polypeptide(L)'
;MRKLSNLWDRLEIERLDCLFVYLTHDLEFASSRHANKYWIESFKHPLSWKIEPIPDNEIPQELLMKLLGSRKKILFCEGKINSLDIQVFECLFRQYTIIPVQSCGDVINYTRAYNKLPNKNTIAYGIIDRDFRVQEQLNKLKTENIYSYSVAEIENLFLIEDFILKYADSKNETFDINTIKDKVLELLKNNIDQQTSNYVSSYINYNFTESHVKKGNTKDEVDANFDLFKNNIQIEKWYNERKNLIESIISSNDYVKAIMIYNNKGLHSAAENVLGLASKAYRSKALDFLQQDKDVQGILRNVFPSELTN
;
A
#
# COMPACT_ATOMS: atom_id res chain seq x y z
N MET A 1 -11.58 1.44 29.20
CA MET A 1 -10.79 2.69 29.08
C MET A 1 -11.59 3.96 29.37
N ARG A 2 -12.84 4.16 28.91
CA ARG A 2 -13.70 5.34 29.23
C ARG A 2 -13.81 5.78 30.70
N LYS A 3 -13.53 4.91 31.68
CA LYS A 3 -13.60 5.27 33.11
C LYS A 3 -12.38 6.07 33.59
N LEU A 4 -11.23 5.93 32.94
CA LEU A 4 -9.99 6.59 33.38
C LEU A 4 -9.95 8.06 32.96
N SER A 5 -10.34 8.37 31.70
CA SER A 5 -10.40 9.74 31.19
C SER A 5 -11.32 10.63 32.05
N ASN A 6 -12.53 10.15 32.35
CA ASN A 6 -13.51 10.92 33.12
C ASN A 6 -13.03 11.30 34.53
N LEU A 7 -12.17 10.50 35.17
CA LEU A 7 -11.61 10.84 36.47
C LEU A 7 -10.64 12.01 36.34
N TRP A 8 -9.72 11.94 35.38
CA TRP A 8 -8.73 12.98 35.12
C TRP A 8 -9.39 14.26 34.61
N ASP A 9 -10.39 14.15 33.74
CA ASP A 9 -11.20 15.29 33.28
C ASP A 9 -11.82 16.04 34.48
N ARG A 10 -12.41 15.31 35.43
CA ARG A 10 -12.98 15.90 36.64
C ARG A 10 -11.90 16.51 37.52
N LEU A 11 -10.78 15.83 37.72
CA LEU A 11 -9.68 16.34 38.54
C LEU A 11 -9.10 17.66 37.99
N GLU A 12 -8.92 17.74 36.67
CA GLU A 12 -8.46 18.94 35.97
C GLU A 12 -9.44 20.11 36.15
N ILE A 13 -10.75 19.84 36.05
CA ILE A 13 -11.81 20.84 36.24
C ILE A 13 -11.88 21.33 37.69
N GLU A 14 -11.75 20.42 38.67
CA GLU A 14 -11.84 20.77 40.10
C GLU A 14 -10.60 21.51 40.61
N ARG A 15 -9.46 21.40 39.91
CA ARG A 15 -8.17 21.98 40.32
C ARG A 15 -7.52 22.81 39.21
N LEU A 16 -8.25 23.81 38.73
CA LEU A 16 -7.73 24.81 37.77
C LEU A 16 -6.55 25.62 38.33
N ASP A 17 -6.29 25.55 39.63
CA ASP A 17 -5.14 26.15 40.32
C ASP A 17 -3.83 25.36 40.15
N CYS A 18 -3.87 24.16 39.55
CA CYS A 18 -2.72 23.28 39.40
C CYS A 18 -2.25 23.15 37.94
N LEU A 19 -0.94 22.93 37.77
CA LEU A 19 -0.38 22.41 36.52
C LEU A 19 -0.35 20.88 36.57
N PHE A 20 -1.01 20.23 35.62
CA PHE A 20 -0.99 18.78 35.47
C PHE A 20 0.11 18.35 34.51
N VAL A 21 0.95 17.40 34.96
CA VAL A 21 1.96 16.74 34.13
C VAL A 21 1.69 15.24 34.18
N TYR A 22 1.41 14.66 33.02
CA TYR A 22 1.13 13.23 32.90
C TYR A 22 2.31 12.51 32.25
N LEU A 23 2.72 11.40 32.85
CA LEU A 23 3.61 10.42 32.24
C LEU A 23 2.79 9.15 32.00
N THR A 24 2.63 8.76 30.73
CA THR A 24 1.77 7.65 30.35
C THR A 24 2.37 6.85 29.19
N HIS A 25 2.06 5.56 29.16
CA HIS A 25 2.25 4.70 27.99
C HIS A 25 0.95 4.49 27.19
N ASP A 26 -0.18 4.98 27.71
CA ASP A 26 -1.47 4.92 27.05
C ASP A 26 -1.57 6.06 26.02
N LEU A 27 -1.48 5.67 24.74
CA LEU A 27 -1.52 6.60 23.60
C LEU A 27 -2.91 7.21 23.40
N GLU A 28 -3.98 6.47 23.71
CA GLU A 28 -5.36 6.97 23.62
C GLU A 28 -5.60 8.04 24.70
N PHE A 29 -5.12 7.80 25.91
CA PHE A 29 -5.14 8.80 26.97
C PHE A 29 -4.31 10.03 26.57
N ALA A 30 -3.07 9.84 26.11
CA ALA A 30 -2.18 10.93 25.72
C ALA A 30 -2.78 11.78 24.58
N SER A 31 -3.31 11.16 23.53
CA SER A 31 -3.91 11.85 22.38
C SER A 31 -5.19 12.61 22.75
N SER A 32 -5.98 12.11 23.71
CA SER A 32 -7.22 12.75 24.18
C SER A 32 -7.01 14.10 24.90
N ARG A 33 -5.81 14.37 25.43
CA ARG A 33 -5.54 15.57 26.22
C ARG A 33 -5.30 16.79 25.32
N HIS A 34 -5.93 17.91 25.66
CA HIS A 34 -5.59 19.22 25.08
C HIS A 34 -4.39 19.83 25.82
N ALA A 35 -3.19 19.27 25.60
CA ALA A 35 -1.96 19.69 26.26
C ALA A 35 -0.76 19.70 25.29
N ASN A 36 0.33 20.36 25.70
CA ASN A 36 1.63 20.22 25.03
C ASN A 36 2.10 18.77 25.19
N LYS A 37 2.37 18.11 24.07
CA LYS A 37 2.72 16.68 24.05
C LYS A 37 4.20 16.50 23.72
N TYR A 38 4.85 15.70 24.54
CA TYR A 38 6.26 15.37 24.42
C TYR A 38 6.41 13.86 24.44
N TRP A 39 7.39 13.36 23.71
CA TRP A 39 7.77 11.96 23.76
C TRP A 39 9.20 11.81 24.26
N ILE A 40 9.46 10.70 24.92
CA ILE A 40 10.79 10.35 25.42
C ILE A 40 11.48 9.55 24.31
N GLU A 41 12.41 10.18 23.60
CA GLU A 41 13.15 9.56 22.51
C GLU A 41 14.16 8.53 23.04
N SER A 42 14.92 8.91 24.07
CA SER A 42 15.92 8.03 24.66
C SER A 42 16.23 8.39 26.10
N PHE A 43 16.76 7.40 26.81
CA PHE A 43 17.28 7.53 28.16
C PHE A 43 18.65 6.86 28.24
N LYS A 44 19.63 7.57 28.81
CA LYS A 44 20.94 7.03 29.18
C LYS A 44 21.13 7.19 30.68
N HIS A 45 21.43 6.08 31.36
CA HIS A 45 21.75 6.07 32.77
C HIS A 45 22.97 6.98 33.07
N PRO A 46 22.98 7.75 34.17
CA PRO A 46 21.98 7.76 35.25
C PRO A 46 20.77 8.67 35.00
N LEU A 47 20.91 9.80 34.29
CA LEU A 47 19.90 10.87 34.26
C LEU A 47 19.80 11.62 32.92
N SER A 48 20.32 11.07 31.82
CA SER A 48 20.29 11.74 30.53
C SER A 48 19.04 11.35 29.74
N TRP A 49 18.00 12.17 29.83
CA TRP A 49 16.77 12.03 29.03
C TRP A 49 16.83 12.91 27.80
N LYS A 50 16.44 12.36 26.64
CA LYS A 50 16.13 13.15 25.44
C LYS A 50 14.62 13.18 25.26
N ILE A 51 14.04 14.35 25.47
CA ILE A 51 12.60 14.61 25.40
C ILE A 51 12.37 15.62 24.31
N GLU A 52 11.48 15.30 23.38
CA GLU A 52 11.23 16.12 22.20
C GLU A 52 9.73 16.43 22.10
N PRO A 53 9.34 17.63 21.63
CA PRO A 53 7.94 17.92 21.35
C PRO A 53 7.42 17.06 20.20
N ILE A 54 6.15 16.68 20.27
CA ILE A 54 5.45 16.05 19.15
C ILE A 54 4.84 17.18 18.31
N PRO A 55 5.34 17.43 17.09
CA PRO A 55 4.77 18.49 16.25
C PRO A 55 3.38 18.09 15.73
N ASP A 56 2.57 19.09 15.42
CA ASP A 56 1.37 18.87 14.63
C ASP A 56 1.74 18.38 13.23
N ASN A 57 1.00 17.39 12.75
CA ASN A 57 1.28 16.74 11.48
C ASN A 57 -0.02 16.26 10.82
N GLU A 58 0.03 15.91 9.54
CA GLU A 58 -1.08 15.31 8.78
C GLU A 58 -1.43 13.90 9.28
N ILE A 59 -0.51 13.26 10.01
CA ILE A 59 -0.71 11.95 10.62
C ILE A 59 -1.55 12.12 11.90
N PRO A 60 -2.64 11.35 12.08
CA PRO A 60 -3.42 11.35 13.31
C PRO A 60 -2.54 11.18 14.54
N GLN A 61 -2.75 12.00 15.57
CA GLN A 61 -1.82 12.15 16.68
C GLN A 61 -1.53 10.83 17.44
N GLU A 62 -2.55 10.01 17.67
CA GLU A 62 -2.38 8.68 18.27
C GLU A 62 -1.47 7.77 17.43
N LEU A 63 -1.66 7.77 16.11
CA LEU A 63 -0.83 7.02 15.19
C LEU A 63 0.61 7.58 15.21
N LEU A 64 0.78 8.89 15.13
CA LEU A 64 2.10 9.52 15.19
C LEU A 64 2.89 9.11 16.44
N MET A 65 2.24 9.13 17.62
CA MET A 65 2.88 8.69 18.86
C MET A 65 3.31 7.22 18.81
N LYS A 66 2.47 6.34 18.25
CA LYS A 66 2.81 4.93 18.04
C LYS A 66 4.02 4.77 17.12
N LEU A 67 4.08 5.56 16.05
CA LEU A 67 5.17 5.53 15.07
C LEU A 67 6.49 6.05 15.65
N LEU A 68 6.46 7.13 16.44
CA LEU A 68 7.64 7.64 17.15
C LEU A 68 8.19 6.62 18.15
N GLY A 69 7.35 5.74 18.70
CA GLY A 69 7.80 4.63 19.55
C GLY A 69 8.46 3.46 18.78
N SER A 70 8.32 3.39 17.45
CA SER A 70 8.78 2.24 16.66
C SER A 70 10.31 2.16 16.58
N ARG A 71 10.86 1.00 16.92
CA ARG A 71 12.31 0.71 16.75
C ARG A 71 12.66 0.18 15.36
N LYS A 72 11.66 -0.32 14.62
CA LYS A 72 11.81 -0.84 13.25
C LYS A 72 11.49 0.26 12.24
N LYS A 73 11.98 0.11 11.00
CA LYS A 73 11.48 0.89 9.84
C LYS A 73 9.97 0.76 9.75
N ILE A 74 9.27 1.82 9.34
CA ILE A 74 7.81 1.80 9.19
C ILE A 74 7.47 1.45 7.74
N LEU A 75 6.49 0.58 7.53
CA LEU A 75 5.91 0.32 6.22
C LEU A 75 4.41 0.59 6.27
N PHE A 76 3.99 1.70 5.66
CA PHE A 76 2.58 2.00 5.44
C PHE A 76 2.07 1.18 4.25
N CYS A 77 0.91 0.55 4.41
CA CYS A 77 0.27 -0.21 3.34
C CYS A 77 -1.24 0.03 3.32
N GLU A 78 -1.86 -0.20 2.17
CA GLU A 78 -3.31 -0.09 2.03
C GLU A 78 -4.03 -1.22 2.77
N GLY A 79 -5.24 -0.92 3.25
CA GLY A 79 -6.18 -1.93 3.73
C GLY A 79 -6.58 -1.79 5.19
N LYS A 80 -7.25 -2.82 5.69
CA LYS A 80 -7.77 -2.91 7.06
C LYS A 80 -7.03 -3.99 7.81
N ILE A 81 -6.89 -3.83 9.13
CA ILE A 81 -6.35 -4.85 10.04
C ILE A 81 -6.92 -6.22 9.67
N ASN A 82 -6.04 -7.22 9.51
CA ASN A 82 -6.31 -8.59 9.05
C ASN A 82 -6.64 -8.77 7.56
N SER A 83 -6.42 -7.78 6.69
CA SER A 83 -6.44 -8.01 5.24
C SER A 83 -5.35 -9.01 4.82
N LEU A 84 -5.52 -9.61 3.63
CA LEU A 84 -4.48 -10.47 3.06
C LEU A 84 -3.16 -9.72 2.93
N ASP A 85 -3.23 -8.48 2.47
CA ASP A 85 -2.12 -7.62 2.12
C ASP A 85 -1.21 -7.46 3.34
N ILE A 86 -1.81 -7.15 4.50
CA ILE A 86 -1.10 -7.05 5.78
C ILE A 86 -0.45 -8.39 6.14
N GLN A 87 -1.18 -9.51 6.03
CA GLN A 87 -0.64 -10.81 6.39
C GLN A 87 0.54 -11.22 5.48
N VAL A 88 0.49 -10.87 4.20
CA VAL A 88 1.60 -11.03 3.25
C VAL A 88 2.77 -10.14 3.68
N PHE A 89 2.54 -8.86 3.96
CA PHE A 89 3.61 -7.93 4.34
C PHE A 89 4.24 -8.26 5.69
N GLU A 90 3.46 -8.65 6.70
CA GLU A 90 3.97 -9.10 8.01
C GLU A 90 4.84 -10.35 7.87
N CYS A 91 4.49 -11.24 6.93
CA CYS A 91 5.27 -12.42 6.62
C CYS A 91 6.61 -12.07 5.95
N LEU A 92 6.56 -11.23 4.90
CA LEU A 92 7.71 -10.91 4.04
C LEU A 92 8.67 -9.86 4.64
N PHE A 93 8.16 -8.95 5.46
CA PHE A 93 8.87 -7.75 5.94
C PHE A 93 8.95 -7.70 7.46
N ARG A 94 9.42 -8.79 8.09
CA ARG A 94 9.52 -8.92 9.56
C ARG A 94 10.38 -7.84 10.23
N GLN A 95 11.28 -7.21 9.48
CA GLN A 95 12.13 -6.11 9.92
C GLN A 95 11.42 -4.74 9.95
N TYR A 96 10.17 -4.67 9.49
CA TYR A 96 9.35 -3.47 9.49
C TYR A 96 8.26 -3.52 10.58
N THR A 97 7.77 -2.34 10.96
CA THR A 97 6.47 -2.17 11.61
C THR A 97 5.45 -1.93 10.51
N ILE A 98 4.58 -2.90 10.25
CA ILE A 98 3.53 -2.80 9.23
C ILE A 98 2.37 -1.96 9.79
N ILE A 99 1.97 -0.93 9.06
CA ILE A 99 0.94 0.02 9.47
C ILE A 99 -0.11 0.12 8.35
N PRO A 100 -1.27 -0.53 8.51
CA PRO A 100 -2.35 -0.40 7.54
C PRO A 100 -3.03 0.96 7.66
N VAL A 101 -3.34 1.56 6.52
CA VAL A 101 -4.08 2.83 6.40
C VAL A 101 -5.19 2.70 5.34
N GLN A 102 -6.16 3.61 5.38
CA GLN A 102 -7.42 3.41 4.69
C GLN A 102 -7.31 3.44 3.16
N SER A 103 -6.39 4.23 2.61
CA SER A 103 -6.26 4.43 1.16
C SER A 103 -4.82 4.60 0.70
N CYS A 104 -4.57 4.38 -0.60
CA CYS A 104 -3.33 4.77 -1.27
C CYS A 104 -2.92 6.23 -0.98
N GLY A 105 -3.90 7.14 -0.97
CA GLY A 105 -3.67 8.55 -0.63
C GLY A 105 -3.09 8.71 0.78
N ASP A 106 -3.61 7.97 1.75
CA ASP A 106 -3.09 7.98 3.13
C ASP A 106 -1.68 7.37 3.19
N VAL A 107 -1.40 6.29 2.45
CA VAL A 107 -0.05 5.70 2.38
C VAL A 107 0.95 6.76 1.90
N ILE A 108 0.61 7.46 0.81
CA ILE A 108 1.46 8.50 0.22
C ILE A 108 1.65 9.65 1.20
N ASN A 109 0.55 10.21 1.72
CA ASN A 109 0.58 11.38 2.60
C ASN A 109 1.32 11.08 3.90
N TYR A 110 1.03 9.96 4.56
CA TYR A 110 1.66 9.61 5.83
C TYR A 110 3.14 9.24 5.67
N THR A 111 3.52 8.60 4.57
CA THR A 111 4.94 8.35 4.27
C THR A 111 5.71 9.67 4.14
N ARG A 112 5.18 10.62 3.36
CA ARG A 112 5.76 11.96 3.19
C ARG A 112 5.81 12.72 4.52
N ALA A 113 4.68 12.76 5.22
CA ALA A 113 4.52 13.48 6.48
C ALA A 113 5.46 12.97 7.57
N TYR A 114 5.59 11.64 7.72
CA TYR A 114 6.51 11.06 8.70
C TYR A 114 7.97 11.36 8.33
N ASN A 115 8.33 11.22 7.05
CA ASN A 115 9.70 11.46 6.61
C ASN A 115 10.12 12.94 6.67
N LYS A 116 9.18 13.90 6.73
CA LYS A 116 9.47 15.32 6.96
C LYS A 116 9.71 15.68 8.43
N LEU A 117 9.40 14.79 9.37
CA LEU A 117 9.59 15.07 10.80
C LEU A 117 11.07 15.27 11.14
N PRO A 118 11.43 16.34 11.87
CA PRO A 118 12.82 16.63 12.22
C PRO A 118 13.38 15.66 13.27
N ASN A 119 12.51 15.13 14.14
CA ASN A 119 12.84 14.30 15.30
C ASN A 119 12.37 12.84 15.14
N LYS A 120 12.25 12.33 13.91
CA LYS A 120 11.92 10.92 13.68
C LYS A 120 13.09 10.01 14.11
N ASN A 121 12.78 8.85 14.67
CA ASN A 121 13.77 7.85 15.08
C ASN A 121 14.05 6.80 14.01
N THR A 122 13.26 6.77 12.94
CA THR A 122 13.37 5.81 11.85
C THR A 122 12.87 6.41 10.54
N ILE A 123 12.90 5.62 9.48
CA ILE A 123 12.40 5.99 8.15
C ILE A 123 11.07 5.27 7.90
N ALA A 124 10.13 5.97 7.30
CA ALA A 124 8.90 5.37 6.79
C ALA A 124 9.01 5.10 5.29
N TYR A 125 8.41 3.99 4.89
CA TYR A 125 8.23 3.56 3.51
C TYR A 125 6.73 3.39 3.26
N GLY A 126 6.30 3.62 2.03
CA GLY A 126 4.95 3.33 1.58
C GLY A 126 4.96 2.19 0.57
N ILE A 127 4.01 1.26 0.69
CA ILE A 127 3.72 0.29 -0.36
C ILE A 127 2.27 0.40 -0.80
N ILE A 128 2.07 0.49 -2.11
CA ILE A 128 0.77 0.66 -2.76
C ILE A 128 0.59 -0.37 -3.86
N ASP A 129 -0.66 -0.57 -4.27
CA ASP A 129 -0.98 -1.43 -5.40
C ASP A 129 -0.48 -0.80 -6.72
N ARG A 130 -0.07 -1.64 -7.67
CA ARG A 130 0.41 -1.15 -8.97
C ARG A 130 -0.74 -0.55 -9.78
N ASP A 131 -1.91 -1.18 -9.71
CA ASP A 131 -3.10 -0.84 -10.48
C ASP A 131 -2.76 -0.54 -11.95
N PHE A 132 -3.30 0.56 -12.50
CA PHE A 132 -3.06 1.05 -13.85
C PHE A 132 -2.00 2.16 -13.90
N ARG A 133 -1.15 2.28 -12.87
CA ARG A 133 -0.14 3.34 -12.78
C ARG A 133 0.92 3.18 -13.88
N VAL A 134 1.23 4.29 -14.55
CA VAL A 134 2.29 4.33 -15.56
C VAL A 134 3.67 4.42 -14.89
N GLN A 135 4.72 4.03 -15.62
CA GLN A 135 6.07 4.00 -15.06
C GLN A 135 6.57 5.37 -14.58
N GLU A 136 6.18 6.45 -15.26
CA GLU A 136 6.51 7.82 -14.82
C GLU A 136 5.96 8.12 -13.42
N GLN A 137 4.71 7.76 -13.16
CA GLN A 137 4.06 7.94 -11.86
C GLN A 137 4.77 7.14 -10.77
N LEU A 138 5.12 5.88 -11.05
CA LEU A 138 5.85 5.02 -10.13
C LEU A 138 7.25 5.57 -9.82
N ASN A 139 7.94 6.12 -10.82
CA ASN A 139 9.26 6.72 -10.64
C ASN A 139 9.20 7.97 -9.75
N LYS A 140 8.15 8.80 -9.88
CA LYS A 140 7.93 9.95 -8.98
C LYS A 140 7.72 9.50 -7.54
N LEU A 141 6.85 8.52 -7.30
CA LEU A 141 6.60 7.99 -5.96
C LEU A 141 7.86 7.37 -5.32
N LYS A 142 8.69 6.72 -6.15
CA LYS A 142 9.95 6.12 -5.69
C LYS A 142 10.91 7.14 -5.07
N THR A 143 10.95 8.38 -5.54
CA THR A 143 11.83 9.42 -4.94
C THR A 143 11.39 9.84 -3.54
N GLU A 144 10.18 9.46 -3.13
CA GLU A 144 9.56 9.80 -1.85
C GLU A 144 9.46 8.59 -0.91
N ASN A 145 10.21 7.52 -1.19
CA ASN A 145 10.17 6.23 -0.49
C ASN A 145 8.81 5.50 -0.58
N ILE A 146 8.07 5.71 -1.66
CA ILE A 146 6.80 5.03 -1.92
C ILE A 146 6.98 4.10 -3.11
N TYR A 147 6.60 2.85 -2.93
CA TYR A 147 6.90 1.77 -3.86
C TYR A 147 5.66 0.96 -4.20
N SER A 148 5.73 0.24 -5.31
CA SER A 148 4.76 -0.75 -5.73
C SER A 148 5.50 -2.05 -6.00
N TYR A 149 4.84 -3.18 -5.76
CA TYR A 149 5.31 -4.48 -6.25
C TYR A 149 5.10 -4.60 -7.77
N SER A 150 5.73 -5.59 -8.41
CA SER A 150 5.73 -5.69 -9.88
C SER A 150 4.46 -6.29 -10.47
N VAL A 151 3.64 -6.97 -9.68
CA VAL A 151 2.32 -7.48 -10.12
C VAL A 151 1.22 -6.43 -10.00
N ALA A 152 0.11 -6.61 -10.69
CA ALA A 152 -0.98 -5.62 -10.75
C ALA A 152 -1.66 -5.41 -9.38
N GLU A 153 -1.92 -6.53 -8.69
CA GLU A 153 -2.63 -6.65 -7.42
C GLU A 153 -1.88 -7.63 -6.51
N ILE A 154 -2.02 -7.49 -5.19
CA ILE A 154 -1.25 -8.31 -4.23
C ILE A 154 -1.59 -9.81 -4.36
N GLU A 155 -2.84 -10.15 -4.68
CA GLU A 155 -3.26 -11.53 -4.94
C GLU A 155 -2.52 -12.17 -6.12
N ASN A 156 -2.07 -11.37 -7.09
CA ASN A 156 -1.33 -11.89 -8.25
C ASN A 156 0.08 -12.37 -7.86
N LEU A 157 0.58 -12.08 -6.65
CA LEU A 157 1.81 -12.69 -6.13
C LEU A 157 1.70 -14.22 -6.03
N PHE A 158 0.50 -14.73 -5.71
CA PHE A 158 0.25 -16.17 -5.66
C PHE A 158 0.11 -16.80 -7.04
N LEU A 159 0.16 -16.00 -8.10
CA LEU A 159 0.17 -16.45 -9.49
C LEU A 159 1.57 -16.46 -10.10
N ILE A 160 2.60 -16.13 -9.33
CA ILE A 160 3.98 -16.24 -9.81
C ILE A 160 4.30 -17.72 -10.03
N GLU A 161 4.87 -18.03 -11.19
CA GLU A 161 5.15 -19.40 -11.62
C GLU A 161 5.92 -20.20 -10.57
N ASP A 162 7.04 -19.68 -10.09
CA ASP A 162 7.85 -20.32 -9.05
C ASP A 162 7.06 -20.55 -7.75
N PHE A 163 6.15 -19.65 -7.40
CA PHE A 163 5.29 -19.81 -6.22
C PHE A 163 4.30 -20.95 -6.41
N ILE A 164 3.62 -21.02 -7.56
CA ILE A 164 2.65 -22.09 -7.86
C ILE A 164 3.35 -23.44 -7.90
N LEU A 165 4.50 -23.54 -8.56
CA LEU A 165 5.27 -24.79 -8.66
C LEU A 165 5.67 -25.28 -7.27
N LYS A 166 6.21 -24.40 -6.42
CA LYS A 166 6.54 -24.75 -5.02
C LYS A 166 5.33 -25.13 -4.19
N TYR A 167 4.20 -24.45 -4.40
CA TYR A 167 2.96 -24.78 -3.73
C TYR A 167 2.49 -26.20 -4.09
N ALA A 168 2.48 -26.55 -5.38
CA ALA A 168 2.06 -27.88 -5.84
C ALA A 168 3.02 -28.99 -5.38
N ASP A 169 4.34 -28.74 -5.45
CA ASP A 169 5.36 -29.65 -4.91
C ASP A 169 5.11 -29.94 -3.42
N SER A 170 4.75 -28.91 -2.62
CA SER A 170 4.44 -29.08 -1.19
C SER A 170 3.22 -29.97 -0.92
N LYS A 171 2.34 -30.14 -1.92
CA LYS A 171 1.15 -31.00 -1.86
C LYS A 171 1.35 -32.35 -2.53
N ASN A 172 2.52 -32.61 -3.10
CA ASN A 172 2.77 -33.75 -4.00
C ASN A 172 1.74 -33.82 -5.14
N GLU A 173 1.31 -32.66 -5.64
CA GLU A 173 0.35 -32.54 -6.73
C GLU A 173 1.09 -32.31 -8.05
N THR A 174 0.81 -33.13 -9.06
CA THR A 174 1.32 -32.93 -10.42
C THR A 174 0.28 -32.20 -11.25
N PHE A 175 0.68 -31.11 -11.89
CA PHE A 175 -0.18 -30.35 -12.79
C PHE A 175 0.67 -29.73 -13.92
N ASP A 176 0.01 -29.32 -15.00
CA ASP A 176 0.67 -28.54 -16.06
C ASP A 176 0.46 -27.05 -15.79
N ILE A 177 1.55 -26.34 -15.47
CA ILE A 177 1.53 -24.89 -15.25
C ILE A 177 1.01 -24.12 -16.46
N ASN A 178 1.18 -24.64 -17.67
CA ASN A 178 0.68 -23.99 -18.88
C ASN A 178 -0.85 -23.91 -18.88
N THR A 179 -1.55 -24.87 -18.25
CA THR A 179 -3.01 -24.80 -18.10
C THR A 179 -3.45 -23.57 -17.29
N ILE A 180 -2.69 -23.18 -16.26
CA ILE A 180 -2.97 -21.96 -15.48
C ILE A 180 -2.62 -20.72 -16.32
N LYS A 181 -1.46 -20.73 -17.00
CA LYS A 181 -1.01 -19.61 -17.84
C LYS A 181 -2.01 -19.31 -18.95
N ASP A 182 -2.44 -20.33 -19.68
CA ASP A 182 -3.41 -20.24 -20.77
C ASP A 182 -4.75 -19.71 -20.28
N LYS A 183 -5.22 -20.20 -19.13
CA LYS A 183 -6.47 -19.71 -18.52
C LYS A 183 -6.38 -18.23 -18.11
N VAL A 184 -5.26 -17.79 -17.56
CA VAL A 184 -5.03 -16.36 -17.24
C VAL A 184 -5.03 -15.51 -18.50
N LEU A 185 -4.37 -15.96 -19.58
CA LEU A 185 -4.33 -15.26 -20.86
C LEU A 185 -5.72 -15.23 -21.54
N GLU A 186 -6.49 -16.31 -21.46
CA GLU A 186 -7.86 -16.39 -21.96
C GLU A 186 -8.78 -15.43 -21.20
N LEU A 187 -8.69 -15.40 -19.86
CA LEU A 187 -9.41 -14.42 -19.04
C LEU A 187 -9.00 -12.99 -19.42
N LEU A 188 -7.72 -12.71 -19.64
CA LEU A 188 -7.27 -11.38 -20.05
C LEU A 188 -7.85 -11.00 -21.42
N LYS A 189 -7.88 -11.94 -22.36
CA LYS A 189 -8.48 -11.77 -23.69
C LYS A 189 -9.96 -11.43 -23.60
N ASN A 190 -10.71 -12.16 -22.77
CA ASN A 190 -12.15 -11.94 -22.56
C ASN A 190 -12.43 -10.59 -21.87
N ASN A 191 -11.48 -10.06 -21.11
CA ASN A 191 -11.61 -8.82 -20.35
C ASN A 191 -10.88 -7.63 -21.00
N ILE A 192 -10.42 -7.74 -22.25
CA ILE A 192 -9.56 -6.71 -22.87
C ILE A 192 -10.19 -5.33 -22.89
N ASP A 193 -11.46 -5.21 -23.29
CA ASP A 193 -12.13 -3.91 -23.38
C ASP A 193 -12.35 -3.31 -21.98
N GLN A 194 -12.67 -4.14 -20.98
CA GLN A 194 -12.80 -3.70 -19.60
C GLN A 194 -11.46 -3.20 -19.03
N GLN A 195 -10.37 -3.96 -19.22
CA GLN A 195 -9.04 -3.60 -18.73
C GLN A 195 -8.50 -2.35 -19.42
N THR A 196 -8.77 -2.21 -20.73
CA THR A 196 -8.39 -1.03 -21.51
C THR A 196 -9.17 0.20 -21.04
N SER A 197 -10.49 0.07 -20.87
CA SER A 197 -11.34 1.16 -20.40
C SER A 197 -10.93 1.63 -19.00
N ASN A 198 -10.73 0.70 -18.06
CA ASN A 198 -10.31 1.03 -16.70
C ASN A 198 -8.95 1.73 -16.67
N TYR A 199 -7.99 1.27 -17.49
CA TYR A 199 -6.70 1.95 -17.65
C TYR A 199 -6.87 3.39 -18.13
N VAL A 200 -7.63 3.61 -19.20
CA VAL A 200 -7.83 4.95 -19.78
C VAL A 200 -8.51 5.88 -18.76
N SER A 201 -9.54 5.40 -18.05
CA SER A 201 -10.17 6.17 -16.97
C SER A 201 -9.18 6.54 -15.87
N SER A 202 -8.35 5.58 -15.42
CA SER A 202 -7.30 5.83 -14.42
C SER A 202 -6.26 6.84 -14.92
N TYR A 203 -5.90 6.76 -16.20
CA TYR A 203 -4.92 7.64 -16.81
C TYR A 203 -5.44 9.08 -16.97
N ILE A 204 -6.73 9.25 -17.30
CA ILE A 204 -7.39 10.56 -17.28
C ILE A 204 -7.35 11.16 -15.87
N ASN A 205 -7.68 10.38 -14.85
CA ASN A 205 -7.63 10.85 -13.46
C ASN A 205 -6.21 11.24 -13.02
N TYR A 206 -5.20 10.48 -13.44
CA TYR A 206 -3.80 10.82 -13.20
C TYR A 206 -3.43 12.16 -13.86
N ASN A 207 -3.77 12.34 -15.15
CA ASN A 207 -3.52 13.61 -15.85
C ASN A 207 -4.26 14.78 -15.19
N PHE A 208 -5.50 14.58 -14.73
CA PHE A 208 -6.24 15.61 -14.01
C PHE A 208 -5.54 16.02 -12.71
N THR A 209 -5.05 15.03 -11.95
CA THR A 209 -4.37 15.25 -10.67
C THR A 209 -3.02 15.96 -10.87
N GLU A 210 -2.23 15.55 -11.87
CA GLU A 210 -0.90 16.12 -12.11
C GLU A 210 -0.94 17.49 -12.81
N SER A 211 -1.84 17.66 -13.77
CA SER A 211 -1.88 18.90 -14.56
C SER A 211 -2.37 20.10 -13.76
N HIS A 212 -3.16 19.86 -12.70
CA HIS A 212 -3.89 20.84 -11.90
C HIS A 212 -4.54 21.92 -12.79
N VAL A 213 -5.85 21.85 -13.04
CA VAL A 213 -6.55 22.93 -13.76
C VAL A 213 -6.15 24.26 -13.14
N LYS A 214 -5.42 25.08 -13.91
CA LYS A 214 -4.79 26.30 -13.39
C LYS A 214 -5.87 27.18 -12.77
N LYS A 215 -5.54 27.81 -11.64
CA LYS A 215 -6.45 28.77 -11.01
C LYS A 215 -6.69 29.93 -11.99
N GLY A 216 -7.95 30.14 -12.36
CA GLY A 216 -8.41 31.36 -13.01
C GLY A 216 -8.88 32.38 -11.98
N ASN A 217 -8.63 33.65 -12.23
CA ASN A 217 -9.13 34.76 -11.42
C ASN A 217 -10.46 35.34 -11.98
N THR A 218 -10.88 34.88 -13.16
CA THR A 218 -12.16 35.21 -13.78
C THR A 218 -12.85 33.94 -14.26
N LYS A 219 -14.17 34.01 -14.53
CA LYS A 219 -14.92 32.90 -15.12
C LYS A 219 -14.31 32.43 -16.44
N ASP A 220 -13.99 33.36 -17.34
CA ASP A 220 -13.46 33.05 -18.68
C ASP A 220 -12.07 32.37 -18.60
N GLU A 221 -11.24 32.76 -17.64
CA GLU A 221 -9.96 32.09 -17.39
C GLU A 221 -10.15 30.65 -16.88
N VAL A 222 -11.14 30.41 -16.02
CA VAL A 222 -11.47 29.06 -15.54
C VAL A 222 -11.96 28.18 -16.70
N ASP A 223 -12.86 28.70 -17.54
CA ASP A 223 -13.37 28.00 -18.73
C ASP A 223 -12.22 27.64 -19.69
N ALA A 224 -11.36 28.60 -20.01
CA ALA A 224 -10.20 28.38 -20.89
C ALA A 224 -9.21 27.34 -20.31
N ASN A 225 -8.94 27.38 -19.00
CA ASN A 225 -8.05 26.41 -18.35
C ASN A 225 -8.64 24.99 -18.39
N PHE A 226 -9.95 24.85 -18.24
CA PHE A 226 -10.64 23.56 -18.35
C PHE A 226 -10.64 23.02 -19.79
N ASP A 227 -10.90 23.89 -20.78
CA ASP A 227 -10.84 23.51 -22.20
C ASP A 227 -9.44 23.07 -22.63
N LEU A 228 -8.38 23.73 -22.14
CA LEU A 228 -7.00 23.30 -22.36
C LEU A 228 -6.74 21.89 -21.83
N PHE A 229 -7.20 21.58 -20.61
CA PHE A 229 -7.11 20.23 -20.05
C PHE A 229 -7.84 19.23 -20.95
N LYS A 230 -9.10 19.51 -21.31
CA LYS A 230 -9.93 18.64 -22.14
C LYS A 230 -9.29 18.35 -23.50
N ASN A 231 -8.72 19.37 -24.15
CA ASN A 231 -8.07 19.25 -25.45
C ASN A 231 -6.80 18.39 -25.43
N ASN A 232 -6.16 18.24 -24.27
CA ASN A 232 -5.00 17.36 -24.11
C ASN A 232 -5.36 15.88 -23.90
N ILE A 233 -6.62 15.56 -23.61
CA ILE A 233 -7.08 14.18 -23.39
C ILE A 233 -7.27 13.46 -24.73
N GLN A 234 -6.46 12.42 -24.99
CA GLN A 234 -6.47 11.65 -26.24
C GLN A 234 -7.07 10.25 -26.06
N ILE A 235 -8.37 10.15 -25.72
CA ILE A 235 -9.04 8.89 -25.35
C ILE A 235 -8.82 7.77 -26.38
N GLU A 236 -9.15 8.03 -27.65
CA GLU A 236 -9.06 7.02 -28.71
C GLU A 236 -7.63 6.50 -28.89
N LYS A 237 -6.65 7.40 -28.87
CA LYS A 237 -5.23 7.04 -28.95
C LYS A 237 -4.81 6.18 -27.75
N TRP A 238 -5.09 6.61 -26.52
CA TRP A 238 -4.70 5.89 -25.31
C TRP A 238 -5.39 4.53 -25.20
N TYR A 239 -6.64 4.45 -25.64
CA TYR A 239 -7.38 3.18 -25.71
C TYR A 239 -6.70 2.22 -26.68
N ASN A 240 -6.42 2.67 -27.92
CA ASN A 240 -5.80 1.84 -28.94
C ASN A 240 -4.37 1.40 -28.55
N GLU A 241 -3.56 2.31 -27.99
CA GLU A 241 -2.22 1.99 -27.50
C GLU A 241 -2.26 0.92 -26.40
N ARG A 242 -3.16 1.05 -25.42
CA ARG A 242 -3.31 0.08 -24.34
C ARG A 242 -3.87 -1.25 -24.83
N LYS A 243 -4.85 -1.24 -25.73
CA LYS A 243 -5.42 -2.45 -26.34
C LYS A 243 -4.35 -3.22 -27.11
N ASN A 244 -3.59 -2.54 -27.97
CA ASN A 244 -2.48 -3.14 -28.73
C ASN A 244 -1.42 -3.76 -27.80
N LEU A 245 -1.11 -3.12 -26.67
CA LEU A 245 -0.21 -3.69 -25.66
C LEU A 245 -0.77 -5.01 -25.11
N ILE A 246 -2.04 -5.05 -24.71
CA ILE A 246 -2.67 -6.28 -24.18
C ILE A 246 -2.71 -7.38 -25.26
N GLU A 247 -3.07 -7.05 -26.50
CA GLU A 247 -3.07 -8.00 -27.62
C GLU A 247 -1.67 -8.55 -27.93
N SER A 248 -0.63 -7.72 -27.81
CA SER A 248 0.77 -8.16 -27.98
C SER A 248 1.20 -9.14 -26.89
N ILE A 249 0.75 -8.95 -25.65
CA ILE A 249 1.03 -9.84 -24.51
C ILE A 249 0.34 -11.19 -24.72
N ILE A 250 -0.92 -11.17 -25.17
CA ILE A 250 -1.69 -12.39 -25.45
C ILE A 250 -1.06 -13.16 -26.63
N SER A 251 -0.74 -12.49 -27.73
CA SER A 251 -0.18 -13.14 -28.93
C SER A 251 1.23 -13.70 -28.73
N SER A 252 2.01 -13.13 -27.80
CA SER A 252 3.33 -13.64 -27.42
C SER A 252 3.31 -14.64 -26.25
N ASN A 253 2.12 -14.96 -25.71
CA ASN A 253 1.95 -15.79 -24.50
C ASN A 253 2.79 -15.32 -23.30
N ASP A 254 2.97 -14.01 -23.14
CA ASP A 254 3.81 -13.43 -22.08
C ASP A 254 3.05 -13.38 -20.74
N TYR A 255 3.03 -14.53 -20.06
CA TYR A 255 2.35 -14.71 -18.78
C TYR A 255 2.81 -13.72 -17.70
N VAL A 256 4.12 -13.45 -17.63
CA VAL A 256 4.72 -12.56 -16.62
C VAL A 256 4.16 -11.15 -16.81
N LYS A 257 4.13 -10.64 -18.05
CA LYS A 257 3.49 -9.35 -18.33
C LYS A 257 1.99 -9.38 -18.09
N ALA A 258 1.31 -10.50 -18.35
CA ALA A 258 -0.13 -10.62 -18.12
C ALA A 258 -0.49 -10.38 -16.64
N ILE A 259 0.14 -11.09 -15.70
CA ILE A 259 -0.13 -10.91 -14.25
C ILE A 259 0.35 -9.55 -13.71
N MET A 260 1.29 -8.90 -14.41
CA MET A 260 1.78 -7.56 -14.10
C MET A 260 0.78 -6.44 -14.45
N ILE A 261 -0.04 -6.63 -15.47
CA ILE A 261 -0.97 -5.58 -15.95
C ILE A 261 -2.45 -5.89 -15.72
N TYR A 262 -2.78 -7.13 -15.36
CA TYR A 262 -4.15 -7.59 -15.23
C TYR A 262 -4.69 -7.31 -13.82
N ASN A 263 -5.41 -6.19 -13.68
CA ASN A 263 -6.12 -5.83 -12.45
C ASN A 263 -7.41 -6.64 -12.34
N ASN A 264 -7.35 -7.75 -11.60
CA ASN A 264 -8.48 -8.61 -11.29
C ASN A 264 -8.23 -9.36 -9.98
N LYS A 265 -8.84 -8.90 -8.88
CA LYS A 265 -8.72 -9.55 -7.56
C LYS A 265 -9.16 -11.02 -7.55
N GLY A 266 -9.99 -11.43 -8.51
CA GLY A 266 -10.45 -12.81 -8.70
C GLY A 266 -9.53 -13.68 -9.57
N LEU A 267 -8.40 -13.16 -10.07
CA LEU A 267 -7.55 -13.88 -11.02
C LEU A 267 -6.99 -15.18 -10.45
N HIS A 268 -6.80 -15.25 -9.14
CA HIS A 268 -6.36 -16.45 -8.41
C HIS A 268 -7.25 -17.68 -8.64
N SER A 269 -8.53 -17.49 -9.03
CA SER A 269 -9.43 -18.57 -9.45
C SER A 269 -8.97 -19.33 -10.70
N ALA A 270 -8.04 -18.76 -11.47
CA ALA A 270 -7.37 -19.47 -12.56
C ALA A 270 -6.65 -20.73 -12.04
N ALA A 271 -5.95 -20.60 -10.91
CA ALA A 271 -5.22 -21.70 -10.28
C ALA A 271 -6.15 -22.70 -9.56
N GLU A 272 -7.26 -22.24 -8.97
CA GLU A 272 -8.18 -23.09 -8.20
C GLU A 272 -8.66 -24.32 -8.97
N ASN A 273 -9.17 -24.13 -10.19
CA ASN A 273 -9.70 -25.24 -10.99
C ASN A 273 -8.62 -26.24 -11.39
N VAL A 274 -7.40 -25.77 -11.65
CA VAL A 274 -6.30 -26.63 -12.12
C VAL A 274 -5.72 -27.43 -10.96
N LEU A 275 -5.63 -26.83 -9.78
CA LEU A 275 -5.14 -27.46 -8.55
C LEU A 275 -6.24 -28.26 -7.81
N GLY A 276 -7.43 -28.44 -8.40
CA GLY A 276 -8.53 -29.19 -7.78
C GLY A 276 -9.04 -28.59 -6.47
N LEU A 277 -8.86 -27.28 -6.27
CA LEU A 277 -9.24 -26.59 -5.04
C LEU A 277 -10.70 -26.10 -5.11
N ALA A 278 -11.37 -26.10 -3.96
CA ALA A 278 -12.67 -25.47 -3.83
C ALA A 278 -12.59 -23.97 -4.16
N SER A 279 -13.69 -23.40 -4.65
CA SER A 279 -13.76 -21.98 -4.98
C SER A 279 -13.38 -21.11 -3.77
N LYS A 280 -12.56 -20.08 -4.00
CA LYS A 280 -12.02 -19.15 -3.00
C LYS A 280 -11.04 -19.77 -1.99
N ALA A 281 -10.66 -21.04 -2.15
CA ALA A 281 -9.75 -21.71 -1.22
C ALA A 281 -8.27 -21.48 -1.55
N TYR A 282 -7.91 -21.15 -2.80
CA TYR A 282 -6.49 -21.03 -3.16
C TYR A 282 -5.83 -19.87 -2.43
N ARG A 283 -6.51 -18.73 -2.32
CA ARG A 283 -5.98 -17.54 -1.63
C ARG A 283 -5.56 -17.82 -0.19
N SER A 284 -6.41 -18.47 0.61
CA SER A 284 -6.09 -18.77 2.01
C SER A 284 -5.00 -19.84 2.12
N LYS A 285 -5.08 -20.91 1.33
CA LYS A 285 -4.05 -21.97 1.33
C LYS A 285 -2.68 -21.47 0.86
N ALA A 286 -2.64 -20.58 -0.12
CA ALA A 286 -1.42 -19.94 -0.60
C ALA A 286 -0.81 -19.05 0.50
N LEU A 287 -1.64 -18.30 1.24
CA LEU A 287 -1.17 -17.54 2.40
C LEU A 287 -0.61 -18.45 3.50
N ASP A 288 -1.31 -19.54 3.86
CA ASP A 288 -0.85 -20.49 4.87
C ASP A 288 0.51 -21.10 4.46
N PHE A 289 0.66 -21.43 3.17
CA PHE A 289 1.91 -21.92 2.62
C PHE A 289 3.03 -20.86 2.72
N LEU A 290 2.74 -19.61 2.34
CA LEU A 290 3.69 -18.51 2.46
C LEU A 290 4.16 -18.30 3.90
N GLN A 291 3.28 -18.43 4.89
CA GLN A 291 3.63 -18.25 6.30
C GLN A 291 4.57 -19.35 6.83
N GLN A 292 4.51 -20.55 6.26
CA GLN A 292 5.26 -21.73 6.71
C GLN A 292 6.63 -21.87 6.03
N ASP A 293 6.77 -21.44 4.77
CA ASP A 293 7.95 -21.70 3.95
C ASP A 293 8.82 -20.44 3.76
N LYS A 294 10.06 -20.48 4.26
CA LYS A 294 11.02 -19.35 4.14
C LYS A 294 11.60 -19.21 2.74
N ASP A 295 11.74 -20.29 1.98
CA ASP A 295 12.29 -20.23 0.62
C ASP A 295 11.29 -19.53 -0.29
N VAL A 296 9.99 -19.80 -0.10
CA VAL A 296 8.89 -19.14 -0.81
C VAL A 296 8.79 -17.66 -0.44
N GLN A 297 9.03 -17.30 0.82
CA GLN A 297 9.15 -15.88 1.22
C GLN A 297 10.30 -15.19 0.47
N GLY A 298 11.42 -15.89 0.24
CA GLY A 298 12.53 -15.40 -0.57
C GLY A 298 12.14 -15.17 -2.04
N ILE A 299 11.42 -16.11 -2.64
CA ILE A 299 10.91 -16.00 -4.01
C ILE A 299 10.03 -14.76 -4.16
N LEU A 300 9.05 -14.58 -3.26
CA LEU A 300 8.14 -13.43 -3.35
C LEU A 300 8.85 -12.11 -3.07
N ARG A 301 9.85 -12.06 -2.18
CA ARG A 301 10.64 -10.83 -1.93
C ARG A 301 11.32 -10.30 -3.19
N ASN A 302 11.72 -11.15 -4.14
CA ASN A 302 12.37 -10.70 -5.38
C ASN A 302 11.45 -9.87 -6.30
N VAL A 303 10.14 -9.93 -6.06
CA VAL A 303 9.10 -9.22 -6.80
C VAL A 303 8.90 -7.79 -6.28
N PHE A 304 9.38 -7.55 -5.06
CA PHE A 304 9.35 -6.24 -4.42
C PHE A 304 10.62 -5.46 -4.73
N PRO A 305 10.55 -4.11 -4.72
CA PRO A 305 11.73 -3.28 -4.85
C PRO A 305 12.78 -3.60 -3.78
N SER A 306 14.06 -3.62 -4.21
CA SER A 306 15.19 -3.97 -3.36
C SER A 306 15.35 -3.04 -2.16
N GLU A 307 14.84 -1.80 -2.27
CA GLU A 307 14.83 -0.82 -1.19
C GLU A 307 13.95 -1.23 0.00
N LEU A 308 12.94 -2.09 -0.22
CA LEU A 308 12.08 -2.64 0.84
C LEU A 308 12.61 -3.98 1.37
N THR A 309 13.36 -4.72 0.57
CA THR A 309 13.80 -6.07 0.94
C THR A 309 15.19 -6.10 1.56
N ASN A 310 16.00 -5.05 1.43
CA ASN A 310 17.36 -4.97 1.99
C ASN A 310 17.46 -4.37 3.40
#